data_AF-A0A328RWF1-F1
#
_entry.id   AF-A0A328RWF1-F1
#
_cell.length_a   1.000
_cell.length_b   1.000
_cell.length_c   1.000
_cell.angle_alpha   90.00
_cell.angle_beta   90.00
_cell.angle_gamma   90.00
#
_symmetry.space_group_name_H-M   'P 1'
#
loop_
_entity.id
_entity.type
_entity.pdbx_description
1 polymer ?
#
loop_
_entity_poly.entity_id
_entity_poly.type
_entity_poly.pdbx_seq_one_letter_code
_entity_poly.pdbx_strand_id
1 'polypeptide(L)'
;MSNYNHKHVQIIKSRNKYHYLISILEDSMTTYTVDNLSIHLHPSQIKLLKRVRKYSKKHHHNLRVEKYSKISADISDDKHFNIHKKKYLERYKKLEKLGLIDVDTDSEELPFEYTLTSNGISILEEIDKLEGEWEKIVFKEMNNELLDNLKDASINAQEITYNSRKAKKYIF
;
A
#
# COMPACT_ATOMS: atom_id res chain seq x y z
N MET A 1 -22.43 18.97 -17.29
CA MET A 1 -22.42 18.20 -16.03
C MET A 1 -23.54 17.17 -16.10
N SER A 2 -23.24 15.87 -16.15
CA SER A 2 -24.29 14.85 -16.21
C SER A 2 -25.11 14.89 -14.92
N ASN A 3 -26.42 15.16 -15.02
CA ASN A 3 -27.38 15.04 -13.93
C ASN A 3 -27.50 13.56 -13.53
N TYR A 4 -26.57 13.08 -12.70
CA TYR A 4 -26.66 11.75 -12.10
C TYR A 4 -27.70 11.79 -10.99
N ASN A 5 -28.98 11.64 -11.38
CA ASN A 5 -30.11 11.46 -10.47
C ASN A 5 -30.10 10.02 -9.91
N HIS A 6 -28.96 9.61 -9.34
CA HIS A 6 -28.69 8.26 -8.92
C HIS A 6 -28.83 8.16 -7.41
N LYS A 7 -29.57 7.14 -6.92
CA LYS A 7 -29.80 6.89 -5.49
C LYS A 7 -28.52 6.97 -4.64
N HIS A 8 -27.39 6.60 -5.23
CA HIS A 8 -26.07 6.65 -4.58
C HIS A 8 -25.62 8.08 -4.22
N VAL A 9 -25.95 9.10 -5.02
CA VAL A 9 -25.60 10.50 -4.72
C VAL A 9 -26.37 10.99 -3.50
N GLN A 10 -27.66 10.66 -3.40
CA GLN A 10 -28.45 11.01 -2.23
C GLN A 10 -27.95 10.30 -0.97
N ILE A 11 -27.56 9.02 -1.09
CA ILE A 11 -26.94 8.28 0.01
C ILE A 11 -25.64 8.95 0.45
N ILE A 12 -24.77 9.39 -0.47
CA ILE A 12 -23.52 10.07 -0.10
C ILE A 12 -23.83 11.38 0.64
N LYS A 13 -24.78 12.17 0.14
CA LYS A 13 -25.19 13.44 0.76
C LYS A 13 -25.80 13.26 2.16
N SER A 14 -26.42 12.12 2.44
CA SER A 14 -27.02 11.82 3.75
C SER A 14 -26.05 11.17 4.74
N ARG A 15 -24.78 10.97 4.39
CA ARG A 15 -23.80 10.28 5.25
C ARG A 15 -23.01 11.28 6.08
N ASN A 16 -23.04 11.07 7.41
CA ASN A 16 -22.34 11.91 8.38
C ASN A 16 -21.10 11.21 8.99
N LYS A 17 -20.57 10.16 8.34
CA LYS A 17 -19.43 9.38 8.86
C LYS A 17 -18.24 9.46 7.92
N TYR A 18 -17.13 10.01 8.41
CA TYR A 18 -15.89 10.21 7.63
C TYR A 18 -15.35 8.93 7.01
N HIS A 19 -15.28 7.82 7.75
CA HIS A 19 -14.70 6.56 7.24
C HIS A 19 -15.37 6.04 5.96
N TYR A 20 -16.68 6.26 5.81
CA TYR A 20 -17.41 5.82 4.62
C TYR A 20 -17.07 6.67 3.41
N LEU A 21 -16.96 7.99 3.60
CA LEU A 21 -16.57 8.91 2.54
C LEU A 21 -15.11 8.66 2.11
N ILE A 22 -14.22 8.40 3.07
CA ILE A 22 -12.82 8.01 2.80
C ILE A 22 -12.78 6.72 1.97
N SER A 23 -13.54 5.70 2.35
CA SER A 23 -13.59 4.42 1.61
C SER A 23 -14.03 4.63 0.15
N ILE A 24 -15.04 5.47 -0.11
CA ILE A 24 -15.48 5.77 -1.49
C ILE A 24 -14.36 6.41 -2.30
N LEU A 25 -13.62 7.35 -1.70
CA LEU A 25 -12.51 8.02 -2.35
C LEU A 25 -11.37 7.02 -2.65
N GLU A 26 -10.99 6.19 -1.68
CA GLU A 26 -9.97 5.15 -1.85
C GLU A 26 -10.34 4.13 -2.95
N ASP A 27 -11.59 3.69 -2.97
CA ASP A 27 -12.11 2.75 -3.97
C ASP A 27 -12.14 3.39 -5.36
N SER A 28 -12.56 4.66 -5.45
CA SER A 28 -12.59 5.42 -6.71
C SER A 28 -11.18 5.61 -7.28
N MET A 29 -10.21 6.01 -6.45
CA MET A 29 -8.81 6.15 -6.85
C MET A 29 -8.25 4.83 -7.35
N THR A 30 -8.45 3.76 -6.58
CA THR A 30 -8.00 2.40 -6.94
C THR A 30 -8.58 1.95 -8.27
N THR A 31 -9.88 2.16 -8.48
CA THR A 31 -10.57 1.79 -9.72
C THR A 31 -10.01 2.57 -10.90
N TYR A 32 -9.87 3.89 -10.77
CA TYR A 32 -9.29 4.73 -11.82
C TYR A 32 -7.87 4.28 -12.18
N THR A 33 -7.02 4.02 -11.19
CA THR A 33 -5.67 3.52 -11.44
C THR A 33 -5.68 2.18 -12.16
N VAL A 34 -6.47 1.20 -11.70
CA VAL A 34 -6.50 -0.14 -12.31
C VAL A 34 -7.01 -0.10 -13.76
N ASP A 35 -8.04 0.70 -14.02
CA ASP A 35 -8.68 0.77 -15.34
C ASP A 35 -7.79 1.46 -16.39
N ASN A 36 -6.84 2.29 -15.97
CA ASN A 36 -5.99 3.10 -16.85
C ASN A 36 -4.51 2.67 -16.84
N LEU A 37 -4.14 1.66 -16.05
CA LEU A 37 -2.76 1.17 -16.00
C LEU A 37 -2.42 0.37 -17.27
N SER A 38 -1.20 0.56 -17.78
CA SER A 38 -0.68 -0.14 -18.97
C SER A 38 -0.65 -1.67 -18.84
N ILE A 39 -0.69 -2.18 -17.61
CA ILE A 39 -0.73 -3.61 -17.31
C ILE A 39 -1.88 -3.94 -16.36
N HIS A 40 -2.38 -5.16 -16.45
CA HIS A 40 -3.38 -5.64 -15.49
C HIS A 40 -2.73 -5.99 -14.15
N LEU A 41 -3.04 -5.21 -13.10
CA LEU A 41 -2.71 -5.53 -11.71
C LEU A 41 -3.96 -5.49 -10.84
N HIS A 42 -4.13 -6.53 -10.03
CA HIS A 42 -5.14 -6.52 -8.97
C HIS A 42 -4.80 -5.45 -7.91
N PRO A 43 -5.77 -4.78 -7.26
CA PRO A 43 -5.50 -3.80 -6.21
C PRO A 43 -4.52 -4.25 -5.12
N SER A 44 -4.60 -5.53 -4.74
CA SER A 44 -3.69 -6.12 -3.75
C SER A 44 -2.24 -6.27 -4.25
N GLN A 45 -2.02 -6.36 -5.57
CA GLN A 45 -0.70 -6.35 -6.21
C GLN A 45 -0.14 -4.94 -6.29
N ILE A 46 -0.96 -3.94 -6.65
CA ILE A 46 -0.57 -2.51 -6.60
C ILE A 46 -0.10 -2.14 -5.19
N LYS A 47 -0.91 -2.49 -4.17
CA LYS A 47 -0.56 -2.27 -2.75
C LYS A 47 0.74 -2.97 -2.35
N LEU A 48 0.99 -4.16 -2.89
CA LEU A 48 2.22 -4.92 -2.61
C LEU A 48 3.43 -4.29 -3.30
N LEU A 49 3.31 -3.83 -4.55
CA LEU A 49 4.37 -3.17 -5.30
C LEU A 49 4.78 -1.84 -4.65
N LYS A 50 3.81 -1.00 -4.25
CA LYS A 50 4.08 0.22 -3.46
C LYS A 50 4.79 -0.08 -2.14
N ARG A 51 4.45 -1.21 -1.53
CA ARG A 51 5.08 -1.69 -0.30
C ARG A 51 6.54 -2.11 -0.55
N VAL A 52 6.84 -2.76 -1.68
CA VAL A 52 8.21 -3.05 -2.12
C VAL A 52 9.02 -1.74 -2.24
N ARG A 53 8.51 -0.73 -2.95
CA ARG A 53 9.14 0.60 -3.05
C ARG A 53 9.43 1.24 -1.69
N LYS A 54 8.53 1.07 -0.72
CA LYS A 54 8.77 1.57 0.63
C LYS A 54 9.90 0.83 1.31
N TYR A 55 9.89 -0.51 1.27
CA TYR A 55 10.86 -1.33 2.00
C TYR A 55 12.23 -1.44 1.34
N SER A 56 12.36 -1.10 0.05
CA SER A 56 13.66 -0.99 -0.62
C SER A 56 14.52 0.18 -0.12
N LYS A 57 13.96 1.13 0.62
CA LYS A 57 14.72 2.22 1.24
C LYS A 57 15.61 1.67 2.35
N LYS A 58 16.89 2.07 2.37
CA LYS A 58 17.92 1.63 3.35
C LYS A 58 17.45 1.65 4.81
N HIS A 59 16.81 2.74 5.26
CA HIS A 59 16.29 2.83 6.64
C HIS A 59 15.25 1.72 6.94
N HIS A 60 14.37 1.42 5.99
CA HIS A 60 13.35 0.39 6.16
C HIS A 60 13.92 -1.02 6.04
N HIS A 61 14.95 -1.23 5.21
CA HIS A 61 15.74 -2.46 5.17
C HIS A 61 16.32 -2.79 6.54
N ASN A 62 17.11 -1.88 7.11
CA ASN A 62 17.77 -2.07 8.40
C ASN A 62 16.77 -2.40 9.52
N LEU A 63 15.61 -1.74 9.51
CA LEU A 63 14.53 -2.04 10.45
C LEU A 63 13.91 -3.44 10.28
N ARG A 64 13.91 -4.00 9.07
CA ARG A 64 13.47 -5.39 8.86
C ARG A 64 14.51 -6.36 9.41
N VAL A 65 15.79 -6.15 9.10
CA VAL A 65 16.90 -6.99 9.59
C VAL A 65 16.93 -7.03 11.12
N GLU A 66 16.89 -5.86 11.76
CA GLU A 66 16.89 -5.74 13.22
C GLU A 66 15.69 -6.45 13.88
N LYS A 67 14.52 -6.39 13.25
CA LYS A 67 13.32 -7.08 13.77
C LYS A 67 13.37 -8.57 13.53
N TYR A 68 13.86 -8.98 12.37
CA TYR A 68 13.96 -10.39 12.05
C TYR A 68 14.97 -11.08 12.96
N SER A 69 16.13 -10.48 13.23
CA SER A 69 17.13 -11.04 14.16
C SER A 69 16.59 -11.23 15.58
N LYS A 70 15.71 -10.33 16.05
CA LYS A 70 15.01 -10.45 17.33
C LYS A 70 13.99 -11.59 17.35
N ILE A 71 13.39 -11.92 16.20
CA ILE A 71 12.39 -12.99 16.06
C ILE A 71 13.05 -14.35 15.82
N SER A 72 14.11 -14.41 15.01
CA SER A 72 14.81 -15.65 14.65
C SER A 72 15.53 -16.27 15.84
N ALA A 73 15.91 -15.47 16.83
CA ALA A 73 16.45 -15.95 18.10
C ALA A 73 15.45 -16.83 18.89
N ASP A 74 14.14 -16.63 18.69
CA ASP A 74 13.08 -17.26 19.48
C ASP A 74 12.22 -18.29 18.69
N ILE A 75 12.19 -18.26 17.35
CA ILE A 75 11.09 -18.85 16.55
C ILE A 75 11.54 -19.63 15.29
N SER A 76 12.85 -19.83 15.04
CA SER A 76 13.33 -20.38 13.75
C SER A 76 12.74 -21.73 13.31
N ASP A 77 12.27 -22.56 14.26
CA ASP A 77 11.63 -23.87 14.00
C ASP A 77 10.09 -23.88 14.12
N ASP A 78 9.42 -22.74 14.24
CA ASP A 78 7.95 -22.71 14.31
C ASP A 78 7.32 -23.00 12.94
N LYS A 79 6.59 -24.12 12.86
CA LYS A 79 5.82 -24.56 11.69
C LYS A 79 4.84 -23.48 11.20
N HIS A 80 4.23 -22.71 12.10
CA HIS A 80 3.32 -21.62 11.71
C HIS A 80 4.07 -20.49 11.03
N PHE A 81 5.24 -20.10 11.57
CA PHE A 81 6.09 -19.07 10.97
C PHE A 81 6.47 -19.44 9.53
N ASN A 82 6.87 -20.70 9.30
CA ASN A 82 7.23 -21.20 7.97
C ASN A 82 6.05 -21.21 6.98
N ILE A 83 4.84 -21.55 7.45
CA ILE A 83 3.62 -21.46 6.63
C ILE A 83 3.33 -20.01 6.24
N HIS A 84 3.44 -19.07 7.18
CA HIS A 84 3.23 -17.65 6.90
C HIS A 84 4.29 -17.11 5.94
N LYS A 85 5.58 -17.42 6.14
CA LYS A 85 6.68 -17.06 5.23
C LYS A 85 6.36 -17.51 3.80
N LYS A 86 5.98 -18.78 3.61
CA LYS A 86 5.63 -19.33 2.29
C LYS A 86 4.48 -18.56 1.62
N LYS A 87 3.39 -18.30 2.36
CA LYS A 87 2.24 -17.54 1.84
C LYS A 87 2.60 -16.11 1.46
N TYR A 88 3.46 -15.45 2.23
CA TYR A 88 3.95 -14.12 1.90
C TYR A 88 4.80 -14.15 0.62
N LEU A 89 5.76 -15.08 0.54
CA LEU A 89 6.63 -15.25 -0.61
C LEU A 89 5.84 -15.52 -1.90
N GLU A 90 4.81 -16.35 -1.86
CA GLU A 90 3.93 -16.61 -3.01
C GLU A 90 3.30 -15.34 -3.59
N ARG A 91 3.03 -14.32 -2.76
CA ARG A 91 2.50 -13.04 -3.24
C ARG A 91 3.56 -12.22 -3.97
N TYR A 92 4.79 -12.22 -3.48
CA TYR A 92 5.91 -11.53 -4.13
C TYR A 92 6.30 -12.22 -5.45
N LYS A 93 6.32 -13.56 -5.48
CA LYS A 93 6.54 -14.34 -6.72
C LYS A 93 5.53 -14.04 -7.83
N LYS A 94 4.32 -13.58 -7.50
CA LYS A 94 3.36 -13.10 -8.51
C LYS A 94 3.79 -11.79 -9.17
N LEU A 95 4.42 -10.87 -8.43
CA LEU A 95 4.98 -9.64 -8.99
C LEU A 95 6.26 -9.93 -9.79
N GLU A 96 7.08 -10.87 -9.32
CA GLU A 96 8.27 -11.34 -10.01
C GLU A 96 7.95 -11.96 -11.37
N LYS A 97 6.91 -12.80 -11.45
CA LYS A 97 6.42 -13.35 -12.73
C LYS A 97 5.96 -12.28 -13.73
N LEU A 98 5.57 -11.10 -13.24
CA LEU A 98 5.22 -9.95 -14.07
C LEU A 98 6.45 -9.08 -14.41
N GLY A 99 7.64 -9.49 -13.98
CA GLY A 99 8.89 -8.77 -14.19
C GLY A 99 8.97 -7.45 -13.43
N LEU A 100 8.21 -7.27 -12.35
CA LEU A 100 8.13 -6.00 -11.60
C LEU A 100 9.11 -5.95 -10.43
N ILE A 101 9.51 -7.10 -9.92
CA ILE A 101 10.48 -7.24 -8.83
C ILE A 101 11.34 -8.47 -9.08
N ASP A 102 12.52 -8.51 -8.48
CA ASP A 102 13.29 -9.74 -8.31
C ASP A 102 13.20 -10.18 -6.86
N VAL A 103 13.03 -11.48 -6.61
CA VAL A 103 12.96 -12.05 -5.26
C VAL A 103 14.19 -12.90 -4.99
N ASP A 104 14.98 -12.50 -4.01
CA ASP A 104 16.14 -13.25 -3.54
C ASP A 104 15.75 -14.11 -2.33
N THR A 105 15.69 -15.42 -2.49
CA THR A 105 15.38 -16.33 -1.39
C THR A 105 16.61 -16.78 -0.58
N ASP A 106 17.81 -16.45 -1.05
CA ASP A 106 19.09 -16.90 -0.50
C ASP A 106 19.80 -15.78 0.30
N SER A 107 19.11 -14.66 0.53
CA SER A 107 19.56 -13.56 1.38
C SER A 107 20.05 -14.05 2.76
N GLU A 108 21.24 -13.60 3.16
CA GLU A 108 21.85 -13.96 4.44
C GLU A 108 21.15 -13.31 5.65
N GLU A 109 20.63 -12.09 5.49
CA GLU A 109 20.11 -11.28 6.60
C GLU A 109 18.62 -11.49 6.87
N LEU A 110 17.85 -11.82 5.84
CA LEU A 110 16.40 -11.95 5.87
C LEU A 110 15.90 -13.26 5.25
N PRO A 111 14.69 -13.72 5.61
CA PRO A 111 14.07 -14.92 5.03
C PRO A 111 13.96 -14.92 3.50
N PHE A 112 13.88 -13.72 2.93
CA PHE A 112 13.91 -13.40 1.51
C PHE A 112 14.07 -11.88 1.39
N GLU A 113 14.65 -11.46 0.28
CA GLU A 113 14.71 -10.08 -0.15
C GLU A 113 13.96 -9.83 -1.44
N TYR A 114 13.71 -8.55 -1.72
CA TYR A 114 13.14 -8.14 -2.98
C TYR A 114 13.71 -6.80 -3.46
N THR A 115 13.88 -6.68 -4.76
CA THR A 115 14.33 -5.45 -5.43
C THR A 115 13.36 -5.07 -6.53
N LEU A 116 13.23 -3.77 -6.81
CA LEU A 116 12.45 -3.31 -7.96
C LEU A 116 13.26 -3.48 -9.24
N THR A 117 12.65 -4.04 -10.28
CA THR A 117 13.20 -4.00 -11.63
C THR A 117 12.97 -2.63 -12.25
N SER A 118 13.62 -2.34 -13.38
CA SER A 118 13.34 -1.13 -14.17
C SER A 118 11.87 -1.04 -14.59
N ASN A 119 11.25 -2.17 -14.96
CA ASN A 119 9.83 -2.24 -15.29
C ASN A 119 8.96 -1.94 -14.05
N GLY A 120 9.30 -2.51 -12.89
CA GLY A 120 8.61 -2.21 -11.63
C GLY A 120 8.64 -0.74 -11.25
N ILE A 121 9.77 -0.07 -11.46
CA ILE A 121 9.91 1.38 -11.25
C ILE A 121 8.99 2.14 -12.20
N SER A 122 9.03 1.82 -13.50
CA SER A 122 8.19 2.48 -14.50
C SER A 122 6.69 2.34 -14.20
N ILE A 123 6.23 1.15 -13.81
CA ILE A 123 4.84 0.93 -13.41
C ILE A 123 4.48 1.72 -12.14
N LEU A 124 5.40 1.87 -11.18
CA LEU A 124 5.15 2.70 -9.99
C LEU A 124 5.03 4.19 -10.34
N GLU A 125 5.82 4.68 -11.28
CA GLU A 125 5.73 6.06 -11.78
C GLU A 125 4.41 6.29 -12.52
N GLU A 126 3.97 5.31 -13.33
CA GLU A 126 2.67 5.34 -13.98
C GLU A 126 1.52 5.37 -12.97
N ILE A 127 1.59 4.55 -11.91
CA ILE A 127 0.62 4.56 -10.82
C ILE A 127 0.57 5.94 -10.16
N ASP A 128 1.71 6.53 -9.78
CA ASP A 128 1.75 7.85 -9.14
C ASP A 128 1.17 8.94 -10.06
N LYS A 129 1.43 8.86 -11.37
CA LYS A 129 0.85 9.75 -12.37
C LYS A 129 -0.68 9.62 -12.42
N LEU A 130 -1.20 8.40 -12.52
CA LEU A 130 -2.64 8.13 -12.57
C LEU A 130 -3.36 8.59 -11.30
N GLU A 131 -2.76 8.40 -10.13
CA GLU A 131 -3.31 8.90 -8.86
C GLU A 131 -3.35 10.43 -8.83
N GLY A 132 -2.31 11.10 -9.33
CA GLY A 132 -2.30 12.56 -9.47
C GLY A 132 -3.30 13.08 -10.50
N GLU A 133 -3.58 12.35 -11.57
CA GLU A 133 -4.64 12.69 -12.53
C GLU A 133 -6.02 12.53 -11.91
N TRP A 134 -6.27 11.43 -11.20
CA TRP A 134 -7.49 11.22 -10.43
C TRP A 134 -7.72 12.35 -9.41
N GLU A 135 -6.68 12.76 -8.67
CA GLU A 135 -6.76 13.83 -7.69
C GLU A 135 -7.21 15.15 -8.35
N LYS A 136 -6.65 15.49 -9.51
CA LYS A 136 -7.05 16.68 -10.28
C LYS A 136 -8.50 16.64 -10.75
N ILE A 137 -9.06 15.45 -11.01
CA ILE A 137 -10.47 15.29 -11.41
C ILE A 137 -11.38 15.44 -10.20
N VAL A 138 -11.08 14.75 -9.10
CA VAL A 138 -11.94 14.68 -7.92
C VAL A 138 -11.91 15.97 -7.10
N PHE A 139 -10.75 16.60 -6.97
CA PHE A 139 -10.57 17.81 -6.14
C PHE A 139 -10.52 19.11 -6.95
N LYS A 140 -10.86 19.08 -8.25
CA LYS A 140 -10.74 20.21 -9.20
C LYS A 140 -11.25 21.57 -8.68
N GLU A 141 -12.36 21.55 -7.95
CA GLU A 141 -13.07 22.75 -7.47
C GLU A 141 -12.90 22.96 -5.96
N MET A 142 -12.07 22.17 -5.30
CA MET A 142 -11.86 22.23 -3.85
C MET A 142 -10.71 23.18 -3.51
N ASN A 143 -10.83 23.90 -2.39
CA ASN A 143 -9.80 24.82 -1.91
C ASN A 143 -8.69 24.08 -1.13
N ASN A 144 -7.60 24.79 -0.83
CA ASN A 144 -6.48 24.24 -0.05
C ASN A 144 -6.84 23.90 1.40
N GLU A 145 -7.93 24.45 1.95
CA GLU A 145 -8.38 24.18 3.32
C GLU A 145 -8.72 22.69 3.53
N LEU A 146 -9.30 22.03 2.53
CA LEU A 146 -9.55 20.60 2.60
C LEU A 146 -8.24 19.80 2.73
N LEU A 147 -7.21 20.17 1.95
CA LEU A 147 -5.93 19.51 1.99
C LEU A 147 -5.28 19.63 3.38
N ASP A 148 -5.37 20.81 4.00
CA ASP A 148 -4.82 21.02 5.34
C ASP A 148 -5.60 20.25 6.41
N ASN A 149 -6.94 20.23 6.34
CA ASN A 149 -7.77 19.38 7.20
C ASN A 149 -7.44 17.88 7.05
N LEU A 150 -7.16 17.41 5.83
CA LEU A 150 -6.76 16.03 5.57
C LEU A 150 -5.36 15.71 6.11
N LYS A 151 -4.41 16.66 6.06
CA LYS A 151 -3.08 16.50 6.67
C LYS A 151 -3.20 16.33 8.19
N ASP A 152 -3.97 17.19 8.84
CA ASP A 152 -4.17 17.12 10.29
C ASP A 152 -4.82 15.80 10.72
N ALA A 153 -5.89 15.39 10.02
CA ALA A 153 -6.53 14.09 10.26
C ALA A 153 -5.55 12.92 10.04
N SER A 154 -4.68 13.01 9.03
CA SER A 154 -3.68 11.98 8.73
C SER A 154 -2.60 11.88 9.80
N ILE A 155 -2.14 13.00 10.35
CA ILE A 155 -1.17 13.05 11.46
C ILE A 155 -1.77 12.35 12.70
N ASN A 156 -3.01 12.70 13.05
CA ASN A 156 -3.72 12.08 14.17
C ASN A 156 -3.91 10.56 13.96
N ALA A 157 -4.25 10.14 12.73
CA ALA A 157 -4.37 8.72 12.38
C ALA A 157 -3.02 7.97 12.42
N GLN A 158 -1.93 8.64 12.04
CA GLN A 158 -0.59 8.08 12.11
C GLN A 158 -0.19 7.77 13.56
N GLU A 159 -0.54 8.63 14.51
CA GLU A 159 -0.26 8.41 15.93
C GLU A 159 -0.92 7.12 16.45
N ILE A 160 -2.20 6.91 16.12
CA ILE A 160 -2.92 5.67 16.47
C ILE A 160 -2.18 4.44 15.93
N THR A 161 -1.80 4.49 14.65
CA THR A 161 -1.10 3.38 13.99
C THR A 161 0.30 3.15 14.59
N TYR A 162 1.01 4.22 14.92
CA TYR A 162 2.33 4.18 15.54
C TYR A 162 2.27 3.54 16.93
N ASN A 163 1.35 4.00 17.78
CA ASN A 163 1.16 3.48 19.13
C ASN A 163 0.76 2.00 19.12
N SER A 164 -0.14 1.60 18.22
CA SER A 164 -0.51 0.19 18.03
C SER A 164 0.69 -0.68 17.63
N ARG A 165 1.53 -0.20 16.69
CA ARG A 165 2.74 -0.92 16.27
C ARG A 165 3.77 -1.00 17.39
N LYS A 166 3.97 0.08 18.15
CA LYS A 166 4.89 0.11 19.28
C LYS A 166 4.46 -0.88 20.37
N ALA A 167 3.17 -0.95 20.70
CA ALA A 167 2.62 -1.91 21.66
C ALA A 167 2.88 -3.37 21.23
N LYS A 168 2.82 -3.66 19.93
CA LYS A 168 3.15 -4.98 19.35
C LYS A 168 4.65 -5.21 19.14
N LYS A 169 5.53 -4.34 19.69
CA LYS A 169 6.98 -4.35 19.45
C LYS A 169 7.35 -4.36 17.96
N TYR A 170 6.46 -3.84 17.12
CA TYR A 170 6.55 -3.88 15.67
C TYR A 170 6.71 -5.28 15.05
N ILE A 171 6.27 -6.32 15.76
CA ILE A 171 6.18 -7.70 15.27
C ILE A 171 4.85 -7.78 14.48
N PHE A 172 4.91 -8.26 13.23
CA PHE A 172 3.80 -8.30 12.27
C PHE A 172 3.40 -9.73 11.92
#